data_AF-A0A7J7E336-F1
#
_entry.id   AF-A0A7J7E336-F1
#
_cell.length_a   1.000
_cell.length_b   1.000
_cell.length_c   1.000
_cell.angle_alpha   90.00
_cell.angle_beta   90.00
_cell.angle_gamma   90.00
#
_symmetry.space_group_name_H-M   'P 1'
#
loop_
_entity.id
_entity.type
_entity.pdbx_description
1 polymer ?
#
loop_
_entity_poly.entity_id
_entity_poly.type
_entity_poly.pdbx_seq_one_letter_code
_entity_poly.pdbx_strand_id
1 'polypeptide(L)'
;MASLFAYSASVQFNDPDWYFWLPLYACAFFVNLVNWVFLFNSTIRQIAKLALWLGLFLFVKVVIEGFVSGAAGFWSLDLSERVVREKIGSGLVVTSMILHLEASSSEAKLRPRYIEHGMTILVGISYGLPFAFFVVHKGEMK
;
A
#
# COMPACT_ATOMS: atom_id res chain seq x y z
N MET A 1 8.17 -0.49 4.93
CA MET A 1 6.95 -0.88 4.18
C MET A 1 6.57 -2.33 4.37
N ALA A 2 7.49 -3.30 4.26
CA ALA A 2 7.15 -4.72 4.35
C ALA A 2 6.31 -5.10 5.59
N SER A 3 6.77 -4.78 6.81
CA SER A 3 6.04 -5.07 8.05
C SER A 3 4.63 -4.48 8.09
N LEU A 4 4.41 -3.31 7.47
CA LEU A 4 3.08 -2.71 7.37
C LEU A 4 2.17 -3.53 6.47
N PHE A 5 2.65 -3.98 5.31
CA PHE A 5 1.86 -4.88 4.44
C PHE A 5 1.62 -6.24 5.07
N ALA A 6 2.57 -6.78 5.85
CA ALA A 6 2.35 -8.00 6.61
C ALA A 6 1.25 -7.84 7.67
N TYR A 7 1.22 -6.69 8.36
CA TYR A 7 0.14 -6.34 9.28
C TYR A 7 -1.19 -6.15 8.56
N SER A 8 -1.22 -5.44 7.42
CA SER A 8 -2.45 -5.30 6.63
C SER A 8 -2.98 -6.65 6.15
N ALA A 9 -2.10 -7.58 5.78
CA ALA A 9 -2.47 -8.93 5.39
C ALA A 9 -3.11 -9.72 6.55
N SER A 10 -2.60 -9.60 7.77
CA SER A 10 -3.11 -10.36 8.92
C SER A 10 -4.49 -9.88 9.38
N VAL A 11 -4.78 -8.58 9.26
CA VAL A 11 -6.06 -8.00 9.68
C VAL A 11 -7.19 -8.32 8.70
N GLN A 12 -6.85 -8.63 7.44
CA GLN A 12 -7.81 -8.75 6.36
C GLN A 12 -8.57 -10.09 6.32
N PHE A 13 -8.17 -11.09 7.10
CA PHE A 13 -8.87 -12.39 7.16
C PHE A 13 -10.32 -12.30 7.63
N ASN A 14 -10.70 -11.20 8.29
CA ASN A 14 -12.06 -10.96 8.76
C ASN A 14 -12.98 -10.35 7.70
N ASP A 15 -12.46 -9.99 6.53
CA ASP A 15 -13.23 -9.32 5.49
C ASP A 15 -13.76 -10.32 4.44
N PRO A 16 -14.98 -10.12 3.90
CA PRO A 16 -15.56 -11.02 2.89
C PRO A 16 -14.70 -11.15 1.62
N ASP A 17 -13.94 -10.10 1.28
CA ASP A 17 -13.08 -10.05 0.10
C ASP A 17 -11.62 -10.44 0.37
N TRP A 18 -11.34 -11.04 1.53
CA TRP A 18 -9.98 -11.35 2.01
C TRP A 18 -9.11 -12.05 0.97
N TYR A 19 -9.71 -12.88 0.12
CA TYR A 19 -9.07 -13.68 -0.91
C TYR A 19 -8.39 -12.84 -2.02
N PHE A 20 -8.82 -11.59 -2.25
CA PHE A 20 -8.11 -10.68 -3.17
C PHE A 20 -7.06 -9.83 -2.45
N TRP A 21 -7.37 -9.42 -1.23
CA TRP A 21 -6.52 -8.53 -0.46
C TRP A 21 -5.29 -9.21 0.13
N LEU A 22 -5.44 -10.45 0.59
CA LEU A 22 -4.34 -11.22 1.16
C LEU A 22 -3.22 -11.45 0.12
N PRO A 23 -3.50 -11.92 -1.11
CA PRO A 23 -2.48 -11.99 -2.17
C PRO A 23 -1.85 -10.63 -2.49
N LEU A 24 -2.65 -9.55 -2.53
CA LEU A 24 -2.13 -8.21 -2.80
C LEU A 24 -1.09 -7.80 -1.75
N TYR A 25 -1.45 -7.86 -0.47
CA TYR A 25 -0.57 -7.44 0.62
C TYR A 25 0.61 -8.41 0.82
N ALA A 26 0.41 -9.71 0.59
CA ALA A 26 1.50 -10.70 0.65
C ALA A 26 2.54 -10.47 -0.46
N CYS A 27 2.11 -10.22 -1.70
CA CYS A 27 3.02 -9.87 -2.79
C CYS A 27 3.75 -8.55 -2.50
N ALA A 28 3.03 -7.54 -2.00
CA ALA A 28 3.62 -6.26 -1.64
C ALA A 28 4.65 -6.39 -0.49
N PHE A 29 4.34 -7.21 0.52
CA PHE A 29 5.27 -7.57 1.60
C PHE A 29 6.53 -8.21 1.02
N PHE A 30 6.38 -9.23 0.19
CA PHE A 30 7.50 -9.97 -0.40
C PHE A 30 8.41 -9.06 -1.23
N VAL A 31 7.84 -8.25 -2.14
CA VAL A 31 8.62 -7.30 -2.96
C VAL A 31 9.36 -6.29 -2.08
N ASN A 32 8.71 -5.76 -1.04
CA ASN A 32 9.34 -4.79 -0.13
C ASN A 32 10.37 -5.40 0.83
N LEU A 33 10.28 -6.70 1.12
CA LEU A 33 11.25 -7.43 1.93
C LEU A 33 12.51 -7.74 1.10
N VAL A 34 12.33 -8.27 -0.10
CA VAL A 34 13.43 -8.78 -0.94
C VAL A 34 14.22 -7.64 -1.61
N ASN A 35 13.64 -6.46 -1.79
CA ASN A 35 14.36 -5.29 -2.32
C ASN A 35 15.56 -4.85 -1.47
N TRP A 36 15.62 -5.22 -0.19
CA TRP A 36 16.78 -4.91 0.67
C TRP A 36 18.01 -5.76 0.36
N VAL A 37 17.86 -6.92 -0.32
CA VAL A 37 18.89 -7.98 -0.39
C VAL A 37 19.44 -8.20 -1.82
N PHE A 38 19.52 -7.14 -2.63
CA PHE A 38 20.46 -7.11 -3.78
C PHE A 38 20.17 -7.96 -5.04
N LEU A 39 18.96 -8.50 -5.27
CA LEU A 39 18.66 -9.20 -6.53
C LEU A 39 17.28 -8.84 -7.08
N PHE A 40 17.19 -7.78 -7.90
CA PHE A 40 16.02 -7.58 -8.78
C PHE A 40 16.07 -8.58 -9.94
N ASN A 41 15.71 -9.83 -9.65
CA ASN A 41 15.49 -10.82 -10.68
C ASN A 41 14.21 -10.52 -11.47
N SER A 42 14.14 -11.01 -12.70
CA SER A 42 12.97 -10.90 -13.59
C SER A 42 11.67 -11.31 -12.89
N THR A 43 11.72 -12.26 -11.97
CA THR A 43 10.60 -12.75 -11.15
C THR A 43 10.03 -11.69 -10.22
N ILE A 44 10.86 -10.95 -9.47
CA ILE A 44 10.38 -9.91 -8.54
C ILE A 44 9.72 -8.79 -9.32
N ARG A 45 10.27 -8.45 -10.48
CA ARG A 45 9.67 -7.47 -11.39
C ARG A 45 8.30 -7.93 -11.91
N GLN A 46 8.13 -9.22 -12.21
CA GLN A 46 6.81 -9.76 -12.59
C GLN A 46 5.83 -9.75 -11.42
N ILE A 47 6.25 -10.15 -10.23
CA ILE A 47 5.42 -10.10 -9.01
C ILE A 47 4.99 -8.66 -8.72
N ALA A 48 5.90 -7.70 -8.84
CA ALA A 48 5.59 -6.27 -8.65
C ALA A 48 4.58 -5.77 -9.69
N LYS A 49 4.69 -6.18 -10.96
CA LYS A 49 3.69 -5.86 -11.99
C LYS A 49 2.33 -6.47 -11.68
N LEU A 50 2.28 -7.74 -11.26
CA LEU A 50 1.04 -8.41 -10.89
C LEU A 50 0.39 -7.74 -9.67
N ALA A 51 1.18 -7.43 -8.64
CA ALA A 51 0.73 -6.70 -7.47
C ALA A 51 0.24 -5.29 -7.81
N LEU A 52 0.89 -4.61 -8.76
CA LEU A 52 0.45 -3.30 -9.26
C LEU A 52 -0.92 -3.38 -9.95
N TRP A 53 -1.10 -4.34 -10.86
CA TRP A 53 -2.38 -4.55 -11.54
C TRP A 53 -3.50 -4.92 -10.57
N LEU A 54 -3.23 -5.85 -9.65
CA LEU A 54 -4.18 -6.24 -8.61
C LEU A 54 -4.50 -5.08 -7.67
N GLY A 55 -3.48 -4.28 -7.31
CA GLY A 55 -3.63 -3.10 -6.46
C GLY A 55 -4.49 -2.03 -7.11
N LEU A 56 -4.29 -1.77 -8.40
CA LEU A 56 -5.10 -0.82 -9.17
C LEU A 56 -6.55 -1.31 -9.30
N PHE A 57 -6.75 -2.60 -9.58
CA PHE A 57 -8.08 -3.20 -9.64
C PHE A 57 -8.85 -3.05 -8.32
N LEU A 58 -8.20 -3.38 -7.20
CA LEU A 58 -8.80 -3.25 -5.88
C LEU A 58 -9.01 -1.79 -5.46
N PHE A 59 -8.10 -0.89 -5.83
CA PHE A 59 -8.29 0.54 -5.60
C PHE A 59 -9.55 1.06 -6.30
N VAL A 60 -9.74 0.71 -7.58
CA VAL A 60 -10.95 1.09 -8.33
C VAL A 60 -12.21 0.47 -7.69
N LYS A 61 -12.16 -0.80 -7.30
CA LYS A 61 -13.28 -1.47 -6.59
C LYS A 61 -13.69 -0.70 -5.34
N VAL A 62 -12.73 -0.34 -4.49
CA VAL A 62 -13.01 0.38 -3.24
C VAL A 62 -13.52 1.80 -3.49
N VAL A 63 -13.01 2.48 -4.52
CA VAL A 63 -13.51 3.80 -4.92
C VAL A 63 -14.98 3.71 -5.36
N ILE A 64 -15.34 2.68 -6.13
CA ILE A 64 -16.74 2.45 -6.54
C ILE A 64 -17.60 2.11 -5.31
N GLU A 65 -17.12 1.26 -4.41
CA GLU A 65 -17.83 0.89 -3.18
C GLU A 65 -18.10 2.10 -2.29
N GLY A 66 -17.11 2.98 -2.11
CA GLY A 66 -17.30 4.24 -1.37
C GLY A 66 -18.31 5.17 -2.04
N PHE A 67 -18.34 5.21 -3.39
CA PHE A 67 -19.33 5.99 -4.13
C PHE A 67 -20.75 5.42 -3.99
N VAL A 68 -20.92 4.10 -4.08
CA VAL A 68 -22.22 3.42 -4.04
C VAL A 68 -22.80 3.37 -2.64
N SER A 69 -21.97 3.12 -1.62
CA SER A 69 -22.43 3.01 -0.22
C SER A 69 -22.77 4.36 0.41
N GLY A 70 -22.36 5.48 -0.22
CA GLY A 70 -22.48 6.81 0.37
C GLY A 70 -21.69 6.97 1.70
N ALA A 71 -20.89 5.97 2.07
CA ALA A 71 -20.10 5.93 3.27
C ALA A 71 -18.74 6.60 3.00
N ALA A 72 -18.40 7.57 3.86
CA ALA A 72 -17.23 8.43 3.76
C ALA A 72 -17.17 9.22 2.44
N GLY A 73 -17.31 10.55 2.52
CA GLY A 73 -17.03 11.42 1.38
C GLY A 73 -15.66 11.08 0.74
N PHE A 74 -15.48 11.38 -0.55
CA PHE A 74 -14.27 11.01 -1.31
C PHE A 74 -12.93 11.39 -0.62
N TRP A 75 -12.96 12.38 0.28
CA TRP A 75 -11.84 12.89 1.07
C TRP A 75 -11.81 12.42 2.54
N SER A 76 -12.75 11.59 2.99
CA SER A 76 -12.75 11.08 4.36
C SER A 76 -11.50 10.23 4.59
N LEU A 77 -10.80 10.51 5.67
CA LEU A 77 -9.61 9.79 6.13
C LEU A 77 -9.88 9.04 7.44
N ASP A 78 -11.14 8.78 7.77
CA ASP A 78 -11.50 8.00 8.95
C ASP A 78 -11.07 6.54 8.77
N LEU A 79 -9.95 6.16 9.39
CA LEU A 79 -9.42 4.80 9.36
C LEU A 79 -10.29 3.79 10.13
N SER A 80 -11.30 4.25 10.87
CA SER A 80 -12.31 3.36 11.47
C SER A 80 -13.15 2.71 10.38
N GLU A 81 -13.38 3.43 9.27
CA GLU A 81 -14.10 2.92 8.12
C GLU A 81 -13.26 1.95 7.29
N ARG A 82 -13.84 0.80 6.98
CA ARG A 82 -13.18 -0.25 6.19
C ARG A 82 -12.78 0.26 4.80
N VAL A 83 -13.69 0.96 4.11
CA VAL A 83 -13.49 1.48 2.74
C VAL A 83 -12.28 2.43 2.69
N VAL A 84 -12.13 3.29 3.70
CA VAL A 84 -11.00 4.23 3.79
C VAL A 84 -9.68 3.49 4.01
N ARG A 85 -9.63 2.49 4.91
CA ARG A 85 -8.42 1.68 5.12
C ARG A 85 -8.03 0.92 3.86
N GLU A 86 -8.98 0.29 3.18
CA GLU A 86 -8.74 -0.47 1.96
C GLU A 86 -8.26 0.43 0.81
N LYS A 87 -8.82 1.64 0.69
CA LYS A 87 -8.40 2.67 -0.28
C LYS A 87 -6.97 3.13 -0.04
N ILE A 88 -6.63 3.44 1.22
CA ILE A 88 -5.29 3.88 1.61
C ILE A 88 -4.30 2.72 1.43
N GLY A 89 -4.64 1.51 1.89
CA GLY A 89 -3.79 0.33 1.80
C GLY A 89 -3.47 -0.05 0.35
N SER A 90 -4.48 -0.14 -0.52
CA SER A 90 -4.28 -0.41 -1.96
C SER A 90 -3.49 0.72 -2.64
N GLY A 91 -3.77 1.98 -2.32
CA GLY A 91 -3.01 3.13 -2.82
C GLY A 91 -1.52 3.05 -2.44
N LEU A 92 -1.20 2.73 -1.19
CA LEU A 92 0.18 2.54 -0.73
C LEU A 92 0.88 1.38 -1.44
N VAL A 93 0.18 0.28 -1.73
CA VAL A 93 0.73 -0.83 -2.54
C VAL A 93 1.05 -0.35 -3.95
N VAL A 94 0.13 0.34 -4.62
CA VAL A 94 0.32 0.86 -5.98
C VAL A 94 1.53 1.81 -6.05
N THR A 95 1.59 2.82 -5.18
CA THR A 95 2.73 3.76 -5.15
C THR A 95 4.05 3.05 -4.84
N SER A 96 4.04 2.08 -3.91
CA SER A 96 5.21 1.28 -3.61
C SER A 96 5.69 0.50 -4.84
N MET A 97 4.80 -0.22 -5.52
CA MET A 97 5.17 -1.03 -6.69
C MET A 97 5.68 -0.17 -7.86
N ILE A 98 5.10 1.01 -8.09
CA ILE A 98 5.61 1.96 -9.10
C ILE A 98 7.06 2.36 -8.77
N LEU A 99 7.33 2.78 -7.53
CA LEU A 99 8.69 3.15 -7.12
C LEU A 99 9.68 1.98 -7.25
N HIS A 100 9.26 0.75 -6.96
CA HIS A 100 10.07 -0.46 -7.15
C HIS A 100 10.36 -0.75 -8.63
N LEU A 101 9.37 -0.58 -9.51
CA LEU A 101 9.54 -0.81 -10.95
C LEU A 101 10.43 0.27 -11.59
N GLU A 102 10.27 1.53 -11.20
CA GLU A 102 11.16 2.64 -11.60
C GLU A 102 12.60 2.39 -11.10
N ALA A 103 12.75 1.97 -9.84
CA ALA A 103 14.04 1.63 -9.28
C ALA A 103 14.73 0.47 -10.02
N SER A 104 13.95 -0.52 -10.47
CA SER A 104 14.46 -1.65 -11.24
C SER A 104 14.79 -1.31 -12.70
N SER A 105 14.22 -0.24 -13.25
CA SER A 105 14.48 0.19 -14.64
C SER A 105 15.68 1.14 -14.74
N SER A 106 16.07 1.77 -13.64
CA SER A 106 17.19 2.69 -13.60
C SER A 106 18.49 1.95 -13.28
N GLU A 107 19.55 2.18 -14.06
CA GLU A 107 20.87 1.67 -13.72
C GLU A 107 21.31 2.21 -12.36
N ALA A 108 21.92 1.36 -11.52
CA ALA A 108 22.27 1.71 -10.13
C ALA A 108 23.13 2.98 -9.99
N LYS A 109 23.89 3.37 -11.03
CA LYS A 109 24.69 4.61 -11.08
C LYS A 109 23.88 5.88 -11.38
N LEU A 110 22.72 5.74 -12.01
CA LEU A 110 21.83 6.83 -12.42
C LEU A 110 20.54 6.84 -11.62
N ARG A 111 20.45 6.06 -10.52
CA ARG A 111 19.24 5.98 -9.70
C ARG A 111 18.88 7.38 -9.23
N PRO A 112 17.77 7.96 -9.73
CA PRO A 112 17.50 9.35 -9.51
C PRO A 112 17.05 9.56 -8.07
N ARG A 113 17.56 10.64 -7.43
CA ARG A 113 17.28 10.97 -6.02
C ARG A 113 15.79 11.00 -5.67
N TYR A 114 14.91 11.26 -6.64
CA TYR A 114 13.47 11.27 -6.43
C TYR A 114 12.91 9.90 -6.01
N ILE A 115 13.51 8.78 -6.44
CA ILE A 115 13.04 7.44 -6.07
C ILE A 115 13.33 7.18 -4.58
N GLU A 116 14.52 7.54 -4.13
CA GLU A 116 14.94 7.37 -2.73
C GLU A 116 14.13 8.28 -1.79
N HIS A 117 13.94 9.54 -2.19
CA HIS A 117 13.06 10.47 -1.47
C HIS A 117 11.62 9.95 -1.48
N GLY A 118 11.12 9.47 -2.62
CA GLY A 118 9.78 8.92 -2.77
C GLY A 118 9.55 7.71 -1.86
N MET A 119 10.50 6.79 -1.79
CA MET A 119 10.41 5.63 -0.88
C MET A 119 10.42 6.06 0.59
N THR A 120 11.26 7.03 0.95
CA THR A 120 11.36 7.55 2.32
C THR A 120 10.07 8.27 2.74
N ILE A 121 9.56 9.15 1.88
CA ILE A 121 8.29 9.86 2.08
C ILE A 121 7.14 8.86 2.19
N LEU A 122 7.11 7.85 1.32
CA LEU A 122 6.08 6.81 1.34
C LEU A 122 6.08 6.08 2.68
N VAL A 123 7.24 5.70 3.21
CA VAL A 123 7.37 5.10 4.54
C VAL A 123 6.86 6.05 5.62
N GLY A 124 7.28 7.32 5.58
CA GLY A 124 6.85 8.34 6.54
C GLY A 124 5.33 8.52 6.56
N ILE A 125 4.69 8.65 5.40
CA ILE A 125 3.22 8.77 5.28
C ILE A 125 2.53 7.50 5.78
N SER A 126 3.03 6.32 5.39
CA SER A 126 2.37 5.05 5.71
C SER A 126 2.30 4.78 7.22
N TYR A 127 3.33 5.15 7.98
CA TYR A 127 3.30 5.03 9.44
C TYR A 127 2.71 6.27 10.12
N GLY A 128 2.95 7.47 9.57
CA GLY A 128 2.53 8.73 10.14
C GLY A 128 1.01 8.92 10.12
N LEU A 129 0.33 8.49 9.06
CA LEU A 129 -1.12 8.68 8.93
C LEU A 129 -1.92 7.85 9.94
N PRO A 130 -1.64 6.53 10.14
CA PRO A 130 -2.21 5.77 11.25
C PRO A 130 -1.83 6.33 12.62
N PHE A 131 -0.57 6.74 12.81
CA PHE A 131 -0.13 7.29 14.10
C PHE A 131 -0.89 8.57 14.45
N ALA A 132 -0.99 9.51 13.51
CA ALA A 132 -1.74 10.75 13.70
C ALA A 132 -3.21 10.47 14.02
N PHE A 133 -3.86 9.56 13.30
CA PHE A 133 -5.26 9.25 13.55
C PHE A 133 -5.50 8.58 14.91
N PHE A 134 -4.71 7.56 15.25
CA PHE A 134 -4.90 6.79 16.49
C PHE A 134 -4.40 7.50 17.75
N VAL A 135 -3.35 8.32 17.65
CA VAL A 135 -2.76 9.00 18.82
C VAL A 135 -3.37 10.39 19.01
N VAL A 136 -3.56 11.15 17.94
CA VAL A 136 -4.07 12.53 18.03
C VAL A 136 -5.60 12.54 18.01
N HIS A 137 -6.22 11.93 17.00
CA HIS A 137 -7.66 12.07 16.79
C HIS A 137 -8.50 11.21 17.75
N LYS A 138 -8.08 9.97 18.02
CA LYS A 138 -8.75 9.11 19.00
C LYS A 138 -8.51 9.53 20.46
N GLY A 139 -7.49 10.36 20.71
CA GLY A 139 -7.25 11.01 22.01
C GLY A 139 -8.24 12.12 22.32
N GLU A 140 -8.77 12.79 21.29
CA GLU A 140 -9.79 13.84 21.40
C GLU A 140 -11.23 13.30 21.45
N MET A 141 -11.46 12.05 21.04
CA MET A 141 -12.73 11.34 21.21
C MET A 141 -12.85 10.68 22.60
N LYS A 142 -12.61 11.46 23.66
CA LYS A 142 -12.90 11.08 25.05
C LYS A 142 -13.88 12.07 25.68
#